data_AF-A0A5F1ZUT4-F1
#
_entry.id   AF-A0A5F1ZUT4-F1
#
_cell.length_a   1.000
_cell.length_b   1.000
_cell.length_c   1.000
_cell.angle_alpha   90.00
_cell.angle_beta   90.00
_cell.angle_gamma   90.00
#
_symmetry.space_group_name_H-M   'P 1'
#
loop_
_entity.id
_entity.type
_entity.pdbx_description
1 polymer ?
#
loop_
_entity_poly.entity_id
_entity_poly.type
_entity_poly.pdbx_seq_one_letter_code
_entity_poly.pdbx_strand_id
1 'polypeptide(L)'
;MTAKKKIAVAKGDGIGPEIMDSTLRILEAAGAKIEPVFIDIGEQVYKKGHSAGIEPSSWDILRETKVFFKAPITTPQGGGYKSLNVTVRTTLGLFANVRPCISLYPYVDTKHPKLDVVIVRENEEDLYTGIEHKQTSDTVQCLKLISRPGSEKIIRYAFEYAKAYGRKKVTAMVKDNIMKQSDGLFHEVFKEIAKDYPDLEAASEIIDIGAAHLAERPQTYDVVVTLNLYGDIISDIVAQVAGSVGMAGSANIGEVVSMFEAIHGSAPDIAGKNIANPSGLLNAAVMMLVHLGQPDIAAKVQNAWLLTIEEGIHTGDIFKAGVSRIKVGTKEFADAVIGNLGHLPEKFKPVSFGKAKAIHIPEYKRVALQKELVGVDVFLDWAPGSPDELGKKLSAIAGDLKLRMITNRGVKVFPDGAPETFLTDHWRCRFVSSNTVDGDVGNNYAPIQAEQVAKLLLRVAEAGLDSVQTENLYKFEGKRAFSLGGGE
;
A
#
# COMPACT_ATOMS: atom_id res chain seq x y z
N MET A 1 -37.75 4.76 14.45
CA MET A 1 -36.32 4.76 14.83
C MET A 1 -35.55 4.20 13.64
N THR A 2 -34.50 4.88 13.16
CA THR A 2 -33.60 4.31 12.14
C THR A 2 -32.93 3.06 12.71
N ALA A 3 -32.97 1.95 11.96
CA ALA A 3 -32.39 0.68 12.39
C ALA A 3 -30.86 0.81 12.55
N LYS A 4 -30.29 0.17 13.58
CA LYS A 4 -28.84 0.08 13.76
C LYS A 4 -28.24 -0.75 12.63
N LYS A 5 -27.06 -0.36 12.13
CA LYS A 5 -26.31 -1.11 11.12
C LYS A 5 -25.33 -2.05 11.82
N LYS A 6 -25.41 -3.34 11.52
CA LYS A 6 -24.40 -4.32 11.98
C LYS A 6 -23.03 -3.99 11.38
N ILE A 7 -22.00 -4.02 12.22
CA ILE A 7 -20.59 -3.89 11.83
C ILE A 7 -19.77 -5.01 12.47
N ALA A 8 -18.81 -5.58 11.77
CA ALA A 8 -17.84 -6.48 12.39
C ALA A 8 -16.85 -5.67 13.23
N VAL A 9 -16.57 -6.10 14.46
CA VAL A 9 -15.60 -5.44 15.35
C VAL A 9 -14.55 -6.42 15.83
N ALA A 10 -13.28 -6.04 15.72
CA ALA A 10 -12.19 -6.80 16.31
C ALA A 10 -11.38 -5.94 17.28
N LYS A 11 -11.24 -6.41 18.51
CA LYS A 11 -10.46 -5.72 19.56
C LYS A 11 -8.95 -5.80 19.33
N GLY A 12 -8.48 -6.71 18.48
CA GLY A 12 -7.07 -6.84 18.12
C GLY A 12 -6.16 -7.20 19.30
N ASP A 13 -4.88 -6.85 19.18
CA ASP A 13 -3.82 -7.21 20.12
C ASP A 13 -3.19 -5.98 20.79
N GLY A 14 -2.42 -6.19 21.86
CA GLY A 14 -1.67 -5.13 22.56
C GLY A 14 -2.58 -4.05 23.15
N ILE A 15 -2.40 -2.78 22.75
CA ILE A 15 -3.27 -1.67 23.17
C ILE A 15 -4.69 -1.74 22.58
N GLY A 16 -4.89 -2.58 21.57
CA GLY A 16 -6.12 -2.66 20.78
C GLY A 16 -7.41 -2.72 21.62
N PRO A 17 -7.53 -3.63 22.60
CA PRO A 17 -8.71 -3.72 23.44
C PRO A 17 -9.04 -2.43 24.21
N GLU A 18 -8.04 -1.77 24.79
CA GLU A 18 -8.25 -0.55 25.59
C GLU A 18 -8.74 0.61 24.74
N ILE A 19 -8.11 0.83 23.57
CA ILE A 19 -8.52 1.91 22.67
C ILE A 19 -9.88 1.62 22.01
N MET A 20 -10.16 0.35 21.66
CA MET A 20 -11.45 -0.06 21.08
C MET A 20 -12.59 0.17 22.07
N ASP A 21 -12.41 -0.23 23.33
CA ASP A 21 -13.43 -0.04 24.37
C ASP A 21 -13.70 1.45 24.62
N SER A 22 -12.66 2.28 24.68
CA SER A 22 -12.80 3.74 24.76
C SER A 22 -13.52 4.32 23.55
N THR A 23 -13.16 3.91 22.33
CA THR A 23 -13.81 4.40 21.11
C THR A 23 -15.28 4.00 21.04
N LEU A 24 -15.63 2.74 21.32
CA LEU A 24 -17.03 2.28 21.30
C LEU A 24 -17.90 3.02 22.33
N ARG A 25 -17.37 3.32 23.52
CA ARG A 25 -18.05 4.14 24.53
C ARG A 25 -18.37 5.54 24.01
N ILE A 26 -17.41 6.18 23.32
CA ILE A 26 -17.63 7.50 22.70
C ILE A 26 -18.72 7.42 21.62
N LEU A 27 -18.67 6.41 20.74
CA LEU A 27 -19.66 6.24 19.67
C LEU A 27 -21.07 5.99 20.22
N GLU A 28 -21.18 5.17 21.26
CA GLU A 28 -22.46 4.90 21.95
C GLU A 28 -23.03 6.18 22.57
N ALA A 29 -22.22 6.93 23.34
CA ALA A 29 -22.63 8.19 23.94
C ALA A 29 -23.00 9.27 22.90
N ALA A 30 -22.33 9.25 21.74
CA ALA A 30 -22.66 10.14 20.63
C ALA A 30 -24.01 9.80 19.97
N GLY A 31 -24.52 8.58 20.17
CA GLY A 31 -25.79 8.09 19.63
C GLY A 31 -25.65 7.35 18.29
N ALA A 32 -24.45 6.84 17.97
CA ALA A 32 -24.16 6.11 16.74
C ALA A 32 -25.15 4.95 16.51
N LYS A 33 -25.68 4.84 15.29
CA LYS A 33 -26.63 3.80 14.86
C LYS A 33 -25.88 2.58 14.35
N ILE A 34 -25.01 2.03 15.19
CA ILE A 34 -24.23 0.83 14.91
C ILE A 34 -24.59 -0.30 15.88
N GLU A 35 -24.47 -1.54 15.41
CA GLU A 35 -24.59 -2.77 16.19
C GLU A 35 -23.30 -3.58 16.03
N PRO A 36 -22.36 -3.49 17.00
CA PRO A 36 -21.13 -4.26 16.96
C PRO A 36 -21.37 -5.76 17.01
N VAL A 37 -20.80 -6.49 16.04
CA VAL A 37 -20.69 -7.96 16.03
C VAL A 37 -19.22 -8.30 16.20
N PHE A 38 -18.85 -8.78 17.39
CA PHE A 38 -17.46 -9.03 17.73
C PHE A 38 -16.92 -10.29 17.05
N ILE A 39 -15.70 -10.20 16.53
CA ILE A 39 -14.95 -11.31 15.95
C ILE A 39 -13.54 -11.39 16.55
N ASP A 40 -13.04 -12.62 16.69
CA ASP A 40 -11.67 -12.88 17.09
C ASP A 40 -10.77 -12.95 15.86
N ILE A 41 -9.61 -12.28 15.96
CA ILE A 41 -8.55 -12.28 14.95
C ILE A 41 -7.19 -12.10 15.62
N GLY A 42 -6.10 -12.28 14.85
CA GLY A 42 -4.76 -11.92 15.29
C GLY A 42 -4.05 -12.99 16.10
N GLU A 43 -3.21 -12.57 17.04
CA GLU A 43 -2.30 -13.44 17.80
C GLU A 43 -3.04 -14.61 18.47
N GLN A 44 -4.21 -14.33 19.07
CA GLN A 44 -5.00 -15.35 19.75
C GLN A 44 -5.50 -16.43 18.78
N VAL A 45 -5.83 -16.07 17.55
CA VAL A 45 -6.32 -17.01 16.53
C VAL A 45 -5.19 -17.81 15.90
N TYR A 46 -4.01 -17.21 15.72
CA TYR A 46 -2.80 -17.96 15.34
C TYR A 46 -2.46 -19.05 16.36
N LYS A 47 -2.54 -18.73 17.66
CA LYS A 47 -2.29 -19.68 18.76
C LYS A 47 -3.29 -20.85 18.79
N LYS A 48 -4.49 -20.67 18.22
CA LYS A 48 -5.49 -21.74 18.03
C LYS A 48 -5.21 -22.63 16.80
N GLY A 49 -4.15 -22.37 16.03
CA GLY A 49 -3.76 -23.17 14.87
C GLY A 49 -4.30 -22.66 13.52
N HIS A 50 -4.96 -21.50 13.48
CA HIS A 50 -5.43 -20.89 12.24
C HIS A 50 -4.32 -20.03 11.63
N SER A 51 -3.63 -20.55 10.61
CA SER A 51 -2.47 -19.91 9.97
C SER A 51 -2.76 -18.59 9.27
N ALA A 52 -4.03 -18.29 8.99
CA ALA A 52 -4.46 -17.00 8.43
C ALA A 52 -4.72 -15.93 9.50
N GLY A 53 -4.76 -16.28 10.79
CA GLY A 53 -5.06 -15.35 11.88
C GLY A 53 -6.53 -14.96 12.01
N ILE A 54 -7.43 -15.69 11.33
CA ILE A 54 -8.87 -15.44 11.31
C ILE A 54 -9.63 -16.75 11.08
N GLU A 55 -10.74 -16.93 11.80
CA GLU A 55 -11.59 -18.13 11.71
C GLU A 55 -12.60 -18.04 10.55
N PRO A 56 -13.05 -19.18 9.96
CA PRO A 56 -14.07 -19.19 8.90
C PRO A 56 -15.36 -18.44 9.26
N SER A 57 -15.84 -18.56 10.50
CA SER A 57 -17.02 -17.85 11.01
C SER A 57 -16.85 -16.32 10.97
N SER A 58 -15.66 -15.82 11.27
CA SER A 58 -15.33 -14.40 11.19
C SER A 58 -15.41 -13.88 9.74
N TRP A 59 -15.00 -14.70 8.76
CA TRP A 59 -15.17 -14.34 7.34
C TRP A 59 -16.63 -14.18 6.93
N ASP A 60 -17.51 -15.06 7.41
CA ASP A 60 -18.94 -14.96 7.11
C ASP A 60 -19.56 -13.70 7.70
N ILE A 61 -19.16 -13.32 8.92
CA ILE A 61 -19.57 -12.07 9.55
C ILE A 61 -19.08 -10.86 8.74
N LEU A 62 -17.84 -10.87 8.24
CA LEU A 62 -17.32 -9.79 7.39
C LEU A 62 -18.12 -9.65 6.08
N ARG A 63 -18.53 -10.76 5.47
CA ARG A 63 -19.37 -10.76 4.25
C ARG A 63 -20.80 -10.26 4.52
N GLU A 64 -21.39 -10.62 5.67
CA GLU A 64 -22.74 -10.16 6.07
C GLU A 64 -22.73 -8.66 6.37
N THR A 65 -21.80 -8.22 7.22
CA THR A 65 -21.77 -6.86 7.76
C THR A 65 -21.23 -5.83 6.78
N LYS A 66 -20.27 -6.22 5.93
CA LYS A 66 -19.58 -5.40 4.91
C LYS A 66 -18.82 -4.19 5.46
N VAL A 67 -18.79 -4.01 6.77
CA VAL A 67 -18.07 -2.92 7.44
C VAL A 67 -17.32 -3.53 8.59
N PHE A 68 -16.00 -3.38 8.56
CA PHE A 68 -15.10 -3.96 9.52
C PHE A 68 -14.36 -2.86 10.29
N PHE A 69 -14.57 -2.80 11.60
CA PHE A 69 -13.90 -1.85 12.46
C PHE A 69 -12.93 -2.61 13.36
N LYS A 70 -11.63 -2.39 13.20
CA LYS A 70 -10.62 -3.17 13.91
C LYS A 70 -9.60 -2.31 14.62
N ALA A 71 -9.16 -2.78 15.78
CA ALA A 71 -7.96 -2.29 16.42
C ALA A 71 -6.70 -2.91 15.78
N PRO A 72 -5.49 -2.45 16.16
CA PRO A 72 -4.23 -3.01 15.69
C PRO A 72 -4.05 -4.49 16.04
N ILE A 73 -3.25 -5.19 15.24
CA ILE A 73 -2.98 -6.62 15.38
C ILE A 73 -1.48 -6.83 15.33
N THR A 74 -0.95 -7.71 16.18
CA THR A 74 0.47 -8.04 16.20
C THR A 74 0.82 -8.95 15.03
N THR A 75 1.81 -8.56 14.21
CA THR A 75 2.40 -9.42 13.18
C THR A 75 3.79 -9.86 13.65
N PRO A 76 4.12 -11.16 13.69
CA PRO A 76 5.46 -11.63 14.06
C PRO A 76 6.54 -11.06 13.13
N GLN A 77 7.70 -10.65 13.67
CA GLN A 77 8.84 -10.16 12.89
C GLN A 77 9.75 -11.31 12.45
N GLY A 78 10.22 -11.30 11.19
CA GLY A 78 11.34 -12.14 10.72
C GLY A 78 11.04 -13.62 10.48
N GLY A 79 9.80 -14.07 10.67
CA GLY A 79 9.34 -15.45 10.39
C GLY A 79 7.93 -15.70 10.92
N GLY A 80 7.24 -16.71 10.38
CA GLY A 80 5.89 -17.09 10.80
C GLY A 80 4.81 -16.85 9.74
N TYR A 81 3.58 -16.61 10.18
CA TYR A 81 2.40 -16.48 9.32
C TYR A 81 2.42 -15.18 8.49
N LYS A 82 1.80 -15.20 7.30
CA LYS A 82 1.58 -13.98 6.50
C LYS A 82 0.80 -12.95 7.33
N SER A 83 1.04 -11.65 7.08
CA SER A 83 0.30 -10.59 7.78
C SER A 83 -1.20 -10.73 7.56
N LEU A 84 -1.97 -10.81 8.64
CA LEU A 84 -3.44 -10.83 8.58
C LEU A 84 -3.98 -9.53 7.95
N ASN A 85 -3.34 -8.38 8.21
CA ASN A 85 -3.79 -7.11 7.62
C ASN A 85 -3.74 -7.18 6.08
N VAL A 86 -2.65 -7.70 5.51
CA VAL A 86 -2.52 -7.93 4.06
C VAL A 86 -3.54 -8.96 3.59
N THR A 87 -3.73 -10.04 4.34
CA THR A 87 -4.70 -11.10 4.00
C THR A 87 -6.13 -10.56 3.92
N VAL A 88 -6.57 -9.78 4.90
CA VAL A 88 -7.91 -9.15 4.93
C VAL A 88 -8.07 -8.18 3.77
N ARG A 89 -7.07 -7.33 3.51
CA ARG A 89 -7.12 -6.33 2.43
C ARG A 89 -7.29 -6.98 1.07
N THR A 90 -6.44 -7.95 0.76
CA THR A 90 -6.45 -8.67 -0.53
C THR A 90 -7.68 -9.56 -0.68
N THR A 91 -8.09 -10.28 0.36
CA THR A 91 -9.24 -11.21 0.30
C THR A 91 -10.58 -10.46 0.13
N LEU A 92 -10.70 -9.26 0.71
CA LEU A 92 -11.94 -8.48 0.69
C LEU A 92 -12.00 -7.41 -0.40
N GLY A 93 -10.98 -7.30 -1.26
CA GLY A 93 -11.01 -6.34 -2.35
C GLY A 93 -10.72 -4.90 -1.91
N LEU A 94 -9.99 -4.67 -0.80
CA LEU A 94 -9.83 -3.36 -0.15
C LEU A 94 -8.72 -2.51 -0.79
N PHE A 95 -8.90 -2.20 -2.08
CA PHE A 95 -7.91 -1.57 -2.97
C PHE A 95 -7.37 -0.20 -2.55
N ALA A 96 -8.12 0.62 -1.80
CA ALA A 96 -7.70 1.97 -1.43
C ALA A 96 -7.53 2.16 0.07
N ASN A 97 -6.32 2.51 0.51
CA ASN A 97 -6.03 2.90 1.88
C ASN A 97 -5.94 4.43 1.98
N VAL A 98 -6.96 5.06 2.54
CA VAL A 98 -7.09 6.51 2.70
C VAL A 98 -6.60 6.91 4.08
N ARG A 99 -5.58 7.78 4.13
CA ARG A 99 -4.90 8.24 5.34
C ARG A 99 -4.85 9.78 5.37
N PRO A 100 -5.89 10.44 5.91
CA PRO A 100 -5.86 11.89 6.14
C PRO A 100 -4.91 12.25 7.28
N CYS A 101 -4.02 13.19 7.04
CA CYS A 101 -3.11 13.76 8.02
C CYS A 101 -3.35 15.27 8.08
N ILE A 102 -3.67 15.79 9.26
CA ILE A 102 -4.01 17.21 9.47
C ILE A 102 -3.25 17.69 10.70
N SER A 103 -2.71 18.91 10.63
CA SER A 103 -2.10 19.60 11.75
C SER A 103 -3.12 19.96 12.82
N LEU A 104 -2.77 19.71 14.08
CA LEU A 104 -3.54 20.13 15.27
C LEU A 104 -2.81 21.26 16.03
N TYR A 105 -1.97 22.03 15.33
CA TYR A 105 -1.30 23.18 15.92
C TYR A 105 -2.31 24.24 16.41
N PRO A 106 -2.06 24.93 17.55
CA PRO A 106 -0.87 24.85 18.42
C PRO A 106 -0.91 23.77 19.51
N TYR A 107 -1.97 22.97 19.57
CA TYR A 107 -2.21 22.04 20.68
C TYR A 107 -1.38 20.76 20.59
N VAL A 108 -1.11 20.31 19.37
CA VAL A 108 -0.10 19.28 19.11
C VAL A 108 1.08 19.91 18.37
N ASP A 109 2.28 19.69 18.91
CA ASP A 109 3.50 20.30 18.38
C ASP A 109 3.82 19.75 17.00
N THR A 110 4.07 20.66 16.06
CA THR A 110 4.52 20.33 14.70
C THR A 110 5.25 21.53 14.11
N LYS A 111 6.20 21.26 13.22
CA LYS A 111 6.86 22.31 12.41
C LYS A 111 5.96 22.79 11.25
N HIS A 112 4.84 22.11 10.98
CA HIS A 112 4.00 22.35 9.80
C HIS A 112 2.56 22.65 10.22
N PRO A 113 2.29 23.86 10.76
CA PRO A 113 0.99 24.20 11.35
C PRO A 113 -0.18 24.21 10.36
N LYS A 114 0.11 24.24 9.06
CA LYS A 114 -0.87 24.28 7.95
C LYS A 114 -0.97 22.95 7.18
N LEU A 115 -0.39 21.87 7.70
CA LEU A 115 -0.46 20.55 7.07
C LEU A 115 -1.92 20.08 6.99
N ASP A 116 -2.37 19.74 5.80
CA ASP A 116 -3.65 19.05 5.53
C ASP A 116 -3.48 18.26 4.22
N VAL A 117 -3.10 17.00 4.34
CA VAL A 117 -2.76 16.12 3.21
C VAL A 117 -3.47 14.79 3.38
N VAL A 118 -3.97 14.23 2.29
CA VAL A 118 -4.53 12.87 2.27
C VAL A 118 -3.67 11.98 1.40
N ILE A 119 -3.13 10.92 2.00
CA ILE A 119 -2.46 9.87 1.24
C ILE A 119 -3.50 8.80 0.85
N VAL A 120 -3.60 8.52 -0.44
CA VAL A 120 -4.39 7.45 -1.03
C VAL A 120 -3.42 6.39 -1.55
N ARG A 121 -3.26 5.34 -0.76
CA ARG A 121 -2.32 4.25 -0.99
C ARG A 121 -3.02 3.08 -1.69
N GLU A 122 -2.42 2.58 -2.77
CA GLU A 122 -2.78 1.28 -3.36
C GLU A 122 -2.50 0.15 -2.34
N ASN A 123 -3.38 -0.83 -2.22
CA ASN A 123 -3.45 -1.66 -1.00
C ASN A 123 -3.60 -3.17 -1.26
N GLU A 124 -3.52 -3.62 -2.50
CA GLU A 124 -3.72 -5.02 -2.94
C GLU A 124 -2.52 -5.62 -3.67
N GLU A 125 -1.69 -4.81 -4.32
CA GLU A 125 -0.60 -5.25 -5.17
C GLU A 125 0.78 -4.80 -4.66
N ASP A 126 1.77 -4.67 -5.55
CA ASP A 126 3.16 -4.28 -5.27
C ASP A 126 3.89 -5.30 -4.37
N LEU A 127 5.06 -4.92 -3.84
CA LEU A 127 5.93 -5.76 -3.01
C LEU A 127 5.25 -6.32 -1.74
N TYR A 128 4.14 -5.72 -1.32
CA TYR A 128 3.36 -6.14 -0.15
C TYR A 128 2.68 -7.50 -0.30
N THR A 129 2.61 -8.03 -1.52
CA THR A 129 2.10 -9.39 -1.78
C THR A 129 3.00 -10.49 -1.20
N GLY A 130 4.27 -10.19 -0.92
CA GLY A 130 5.21 -11.11 -0.29
C GLY A 130 5.46 -12.37 -1.11
N ILE A 131 5.52 -12.23 -2.44
CA ILE A 131 5.85 -13.33 -3.35
C ILE A 131 7.38 -13.39 -3.47
N GLU A 132 7.98 -14.23 -2.64
CA GLU A 132 9.42 -14.33 -2.48
C GLU A 132 9.94 -15.74 -2.79
N HIS A 133 11.10 -15.82 -3.45
CA HIS A 133 11.73 -17.08 -3.85
C HIS A 133 13.23 -17.00 -3.63
N LYS A 134 13.79 -17.95 -2.90
CA LYS A 134 15.24 -18.15 -2.84
C LYS A 134 15.70 -18.72 -4.18
N GLN A 135 16.41 -17.91 -4.97
CA GLN A 135 16.85 -18.26 -6.31
C GLN A 135 18.09 -19.14 -6.27
N THR A 136 19.03 -18.84 -5.37
CA THR A 136 20.31 -19.54 -5.20
C THR A 136 20.68 -19.60 -3.71
N SER A 137 21.86 -20.11 -3.36
CA SER A 137 22.39 -20.01 -1.98
C SER A 137 22.40 -18.58 -1.45
N ASP A 138 22.80 -17.62 -2.28
CA ASP A 138 23.12 -16.24 -1.88
C ASP A 138 22.12 -15.20 -2.43
N THR A 139 21.15 -15.60 -3.25
CA THR A 139 20.21 -14.68 -3.89
C THR A 139 18.75 -15.03 -3.58
N VAL A 140 17.98 -14.03 -3.14
CA VAL A 140 16.53 -14.10 -2.94
C VAL A 140 15.85 -13.02 -3.80
N GLN A 141 14.73 -13.38 -4.40
CA GLN A 141 13.91 -12.48 -5.22
C GLN A 141 12.58 -12.19 -4.54
N CYS A 142 12.10 -10.95 -4.64
CA CYS A 142 10.73 -10.55 -4.35
C CYS A 142 10.08 -9.96 -5.60
N LEU A 143 8.84 -10.35 -5.92
CA LEU A 143 8.13 -9.86 -7.10
C LEU A 143 7.35 -8.58 -6.81
N LYS A 144 7.57 -7.56 -7.64
CA LYS A 144 6.75 -6.34 -7.71
C LYS A 144 5.77 -6.47 -8.87
N LEU A 145 4.49 -6.70 -8.55
CA LEU A 145 3.42 -6.80 -9.53
C LEU A 145 2.58 -5.52 -9.49
N ILE A 146 2.45 -4.84 -10.63
CA ILE A 146 1.58 -3.68 -10.80
C ILE A 146 0.66 -3.96 -12.00
N SER A 147 -0.65 -3.93 -11.78
CA SER A 147 -1.64 -4.13 -12.83
C SER A 147 -2.28 -2.82 -13.28
N ARG A 148 -2.69 -2.78 -14.56
CA ARG A 148 -3.53 -1.70 -15.11
C ARG A 148 -4.87 -1.57 -14.37
N PRO A 149 -5.66 -2.64 -14.14
CA PRO A 149 -6.93 -2.52 -13.42
C PRO A 149 -6.77 -2.00 -11.98
N GLY A 150 -5.76 -2.46 -11.23
CA GLY A 150 -5.52 -1.96 -9.88
C GLY A 150 -5.09 -0.50 -9.88
N SER A 151 -4.17 -0.12 -10.78
CA SER A 151 -3.76 1.27 -10.98
C SER A 151 -4.95 2.17 -11.33
N GLU A 152 -5.80 1.75 -12.27
CA GLU A 152 -6.97 2.54 -12.68
C GLU A 152 -7.92 2.74 -11.51
N LYS A 153 -8.19 1.67 -10.75
CA LYS A 153 -9.11 1.70 -9.62
C LYS A 153 -8.63 2.69 -8.53
N ILE A 154 -7.38 2.59 -8.09
CA ILE A 154 -6.87 3.47 -7.03
C ILE A 154 -6.72 4.93 -7.47
N ILE A 155 -6.26 5.17 -8.70
CA ILE A 155 -6.09 6.52 -9.23
C ILE A 155 -7.46 7.19 -9.38
N ARG A 156 -8.43 6.50 -9.98
CA ARG A 156 -9.78 7.05 -10.15
C ARG A 156 -10.45 7.29 -8.81
N TYR A 157 -10.24 6.41 -7.83
CA TYR A 157 -10.66 6.66 -6.45
C TYR A 157 -10.07 7.96 -5.89
N ALA A 158 -8.77 8.22 -6.09
CA ALA A 158 -8.13 9.43 -5.59
C ALA A 158 -8.74 10.71 -6.19
N PHE A 159 -9.03 10.72 -7.50
CA PHE A 159 -9.71 11.85 -8.16
C PHE A 159 -11.16 12.01 -7.69
N GLU A 160 -11.93 10.93 -7.58
CA GLU A 160 -13.30 10.99 -7.05
C GLU A 160 -13.33 11.41 -5.58
N TYR A 161 -12.37 10.94 -4.77
CA TYR A 161 -12.17 11.40 -3.40
C TYR A 161 -11.91 12.91 -3.37
N ALA A 162 -10.99 13.39 -4.21
CA ALA A 162 -10.66 14.80 -4.28
C ALA A 162 -11.92 15.64 -4.59
N LYS A 163 -12.70 15.23 -5.58
CA LYS A 163 -13.97 15.87 -5.95
C LYS A 163 -15.02 15.80 -4.85
N ALA A 164 -15.18 14.65 -4.20
CA ALA A 164 -16.17 14.43 -3.14
C ALA A 164 -15.92 15.35 -1.94
N TYR A 165 -14.65 15.49 -1.55
CA TYR A 165 -14.19 16.26 -0.39
C TYR A 165 -13.78 17.71 -0.72
N GLY A 166 -13.97 18.17 -1.97
CA GLY A 166 -13.71 19.56 -2.37
C GLY A 166 -12.23 19.93 -2.44
N ARG A 167 -11.35 18.93 -2.50
CA ARG A 167 -9.90 19.04 -2.73
C ARG A 167 -9.65 19.58 -4.14
N LYS A 168 -8.45 20.11 -4.37
CA LYS A 168 -8.09 20.86 -5.59
C LYS A 168 -6.97 20.22 -6.40
N LYS A 169 -6.17 19.36 -5.77
CA LYS A 169 -4.98 18.78 -6.41
C LYS A 169 -4.82 17.30 -6.08
N VAL A 170 -4.46 16.52 -7.09
CA VAL A 170 -4.03 15.12 -6.96
C VAL A 170 -2.60 15.00 -7.49
N THR A 171 -1.68 14.54 -6.66
CA THR A 171 -0.28 14.28 -7.03
C THR A 171 0.01 12.80 -7.03
N ALA A 172 0.44 12.23 -8.16
CA ALA A 172 0.99 10.87 -8.20
C ALA A 172 2.47 10.86 -7.77
N MET A 173 2.86 9.94 -6.89
CA MET A 173 4.28 9.71 -6.57
C MET A 173 4.74 8.33 -7.05
N VAL A 174 5.79 8.28 -7.88
CA VAL A 174 6.26 7.06 -8.57
C VAL A 174 7.80 7.01 -8.66
N LYS A 175 8.37 5.90 -9.10
CA LYS A 175 9.81 5.76 -9.42
C LYS A 175 10.01 5.29 -10.87
N ASP A 176 9.21 5.80 -11.79
CA ASP A 176 9.22 5.41 -13.21
C ASP A 176 10.51 5.79 -13.97
N ASN A 177 11.32 6.70 -13.42
CA ASN A 177 12.66 6.98 -13.92
C ASN A 177 13.57 5.73 -13.85
N ILE A 178 13.39 4.88 -12.85
CA ILE A 178 14.08 3.58 -12.68
C ILE A 178 13.20 2.42 -13.15
N MET A 179 12.00 2.29 -12.57
CA MET A 179 11.04 1.22 -12.85
C MET A 179 10.10 1.59 -14.00
N LYS A 180 10.67 1.67 -15.21
CA LYS A 180 9.98 2.16 -16.41
C LYS A 180 8.74 1.37 -16.83
N GLN A 181 8.62 0.10 -16.43
CA GLN A 181 7.49 -0.77 -16.81
C GLN A 181 6.41 -0.79 -15.73
N SER A 182 6.75 -1.13 -14.48
CA SER A 182 5.80 -1.22 -13.37
C SER A 182 5.28 0.15 -12.93
N ASP A 183 6.15 1.01 -12.40
CA ASP A 183 5.80 2.37 -12.01
C ASP A 183 5.42 3.23 -13.23
N GLY A 184 6.03 2.95 -14.38
CA GLY A 184 5.65 3.58 -15.65
C GLY A 184 4.20 3.31 -16.04
N LEU A 185 3.71 2.06 -15.88
CA LEU A 185 2.30 1.74 -16.10
C LEU A 185 1.38 2.55 -15.18
N PHE A 186 1.69 2.62 -13.88
CA PHE A 186 0.92 3.41 -12.92
C PHE A 186 0.87 4.89 -13.34
N HIS A 187 2.02 5.45 -13.74
CA HIS A 187 2.11 6.85 -14.17
C HIS A 187 1.38 7.12 -15.49
N GLU A 188 1.44 6.19 -16.45
CA GLU A 188 0.68 6.25 -17.71
C GLU A 188 -0.83 6.31 -17.42
N VAL A 189 -1.34 5.38 -16.61
CA VAL A 189 -2.74 5.33 -16.19
C VAL A 189 -3.14 6.62 -15.46
N PHE A 190 -2.26 7.18 -14.64
CA PHE A 190 -2.51 8.46 -13.97
C PHE A 190 -2.74 9.61 -14.96
N LYS A 191 -1.88 9.73 -15.97
CA LYS A 191 -2.01 10.75 -17.01
C LYS A 191 -3.26 10.56 -17.87
N GLU A 192 -3.67 9.31 -18.10
CA GLU A 192 -4.90 9.00 -18.82
C GLU A 192 -6.13 9.46 -18.03
N ILE A 193 -6.24 9.04 -16.78
CA ILE A 193 -7.40 9.36 -15.92
C ILE A 193 -7.47 10.85 -15.59
N ALA A 194 -6.34 11.52 -15.39
CA ALA A 194 -6.32 12.96 -15.10
C ALA A 194 -7.08 13.80 -16.15
N LYS A 195 -7.16 13.34 -17.41
CA LYS A 195 -7.90 14.02 -18.48
C LYS A 195 -9.42 14.04 -18.24
N ASP A 196 -9.94 13.08 -17.48
CA ASP A 196 -11.37 13.00 -17.12
C ASP A 196 -11.74 14.02 -16.03
N TYR A 197 -10.75 14.68 -15.39
CA TYR A 197 -10.93 15.59 -14.26
C TYR A 197 -10.27 16.96 -14.50
N PRO A 198 -10.67 17.73 -15.52
CA PRO A 198 -10.02 19.00 -15.88
C PRO A 198 -10.12 20.09 -14.80
N ASP A 199 -11.05 19.97 -13.85
CA ASP A 199 -11.24 20.91 -12.75
C ASP A 199 -10.26 20.68 -11.57
N LEU A 200 -9.47 19.59 -11.61
CA LEU A 200 -8.48 19.24 -10.58
C LEU A 200 -7.07 19.40 -11.15
N GLU A 201 -6.18 20.01 -10.37
CA GLU A 201 -4.75 20.03 -10.72
C GLU A 201 -4.20 18.60 -10.59
N ALA A 202 -3.62 18.09 -11.68
CA ALA A 202 -2.94 16.79 -11.69
C ALA A 202 -1.43 17.00 -11.83
N ALA A 203 -0.68 16.47 -10.87
CA ALA A 203 0.78 16.54 -10.85
C ALA A 203 1.39 15.16 -10.63
N SER A 204 2.68 15.01 -10.94
CA SER A 204 3.44 13.79 -10.67
C SER A 204 4.84 14.14 -10.18
N GLU A 205 5.35 13.42 -9.18
CA GLU A 205 6.71 13.57 -8.67
C GLU A 205 7.39 12.21 -8.50
N ILE A 206 8.72 12.20 -8.55
CA ILE A 206 9.48 11.01 -8.17
C ILE A 206 9.41 10.85 -6.65
N ILE A 207 9.20 9.62 -6.17
CA ILE A 207 8.91 9.32 -4.76
C ILE A 207 10.00 9.80 -3.79
N ASP A 208 11.26 9.86 -4.21
CA ASP A 208 12.37 10.32 -3.38
C ASP A 208 12.27 11.81 -3.03
N ILE A 209 12.17 12.66 -4.05
CA ILE A 209 12.03 14.11 -3.88
C ILE A 209 10.65 14.46 -3.33
N GLY A 210 9.61 13.72 -3.74
CA GLY A 210 8.26 13.88 -3.21
C GLY A 210 8.18 13.60 -1.71
N ALA A 211 8.85 12.56 -1.21
CA ALA A 211 8.93 12.27 0.22
C ALA A 211 9.67 13.38 0.99
N ALA A 212 10.78 13.89 0.44
CA ALA A 212 11.51 15.02 1.04
C ALA A 212 10.64 16.29 1.09
N HIS A 213 9.91 16.59 0.02
CA HIS A 213 8.98 17.71 -0.01
C HIS A 213 7.79 17.52 0.95
N LEU A 214 7.26 16.31 1.12
CA LEU A 214 6.23 16.03 2.12
C LEU A 214 6.75 16.24 3.54
N ALA A 215 8.02 15.94 3.82
CA ALA A 215 8.61 16.19 5.12
C ALA A 215 8.88 17.70 5.38
N GLU A 216 9.31 18.44 4.36
CA GLU A 216 9.71 19.85 4.51
C GLU A 216 8.57 20.86 4.30
N ARG A 217 7.68 20.59 3.35
CA ARG A 217 6.62 21.51 2.90
C ARG A 217 5.30 20.79 2.58
N PRO A 218 4.76 19.95 3.50
CA PRO A 218 3.56 19.15 3.25
C PRO A 218 2.34 19.99 2.84
N GLN A 219 2.23 21.24 3.27
CA GLN A 219 1.15 22.16 2.92
C GLN A 219 1.03 22.48 1.41
N THR A 220 2.01 22.09 0.59
CA THR A 220 1.92 22.23 -0.88
C THR A 220 1.22 21.05 -1.55
N TYR A 221 0.92 19.99 -0.80
CA TYR A 221 0.17 18.83 -1.25
C TYR A 221 -1.27 18.89 -0.76
N ASP A 222 -2.15 18.14 -1.43
CA ASP A 222 -3.55 18.03 -1.07
C ASP A 222 -3.95 16.55 -1.03
N VAL A 223 -4.21 15.92 -2.19
CA VAL A 223 -4.32 14.46 -2.29
C VAL A 223 -3.05 13.90 -2.95
N VAL A 224 -2.44 12.89 -2.35
CA VAL A 224 -1.31 12.15 -2.93
C VAL A 224 -1.75 10.71 -3.20
N VAL A 225 -1.52 10.21 -4.40
CA VAL A 225 -1.80 8.83 -4.77
C VAL A 225 -0.53 8.09 -5.15
N THR A 226 -0.34 6.86 -4.65
CA THR A 226 0.90 6.11 -4.90
C THR A 226 0.72 4.59 -4.68
N LEU A 227 1.74 3.83 -5.07
CA LEU A 227 1.85 2.38 -4.95
C LEU A 227 1.99 1.93 -3.48
N ASN A 228 1.71 0.66 -3.20
CA ASN A 228 1.57 0.12 -1.85
C ASN A 228 2.75 0.42 -0.92
N LEU A 229 3.98 0.04 -1.29
CA LEU A 229 5.15 0.21 -0.43
C LEU A 229 5.47 1.69 -0.19
N TYR A 230 5.29 2.52 -1.21
CA TYR A 230 5.56 3.95 -1.11
C TYR A 230 4.53 4.65 -0.25
N GLY A 231 3.25 4.32 -0.44
CA GLY A 231 2.14 4.85 0.33
C GLY A 231 2.27 4.53 1.81
N ASP A 232 2.75 3.33 2.14
CA ASP A 232 3.09 2.95 3.51
C ASP A 232 4.10 3.93 4.13
N ILE A 233 5.28 4.02 3.51
CA ILE A 233 6.40 4.84 3.99
C ILE A 233 6.00 6.30 4.13
N ILE A 234 5.44 6.92 3.08
CA ILE A 234 5.17 8.36 3.10
C ILE A 234 4.00 8.71 4.03
N SER A 235 3.01 7.83 4.19
CA SER A 235 1.90 8.12 5.09
C SER A 235 2.32 8.10 6.56
N ASP A 236 3.25 7.22 6.94
CA ASP A 236 3.84 7.20 8.29
C ASP A 236 4.70 8.44 8.53
N ILE A 237 5.50 8.86 7.53
CA ILE A 237 6.26 10.12 7.58
C ILE A 237 5.30 11.30 7.80
N VAL A 238 4.25 11.44 6.98
CA VAL A 238 3.33 12.58 7.06
C VAL A 238 2.53 12.56 8.37
N ALA A 239 2.12 11.39 8.87
CA ALA A 239 1.45 11.25 10.15
C ALA A 239 2.35 11.68 11.32
N GLN A 240 3.64 11.30 11.30
CA GLN A 240 4.60 11.73 12.29
C GLN A 240 4.88 13.24 12.22
N VAL A 241 4.99 13.79 11.01
CA VAL A 241 5.19 15.23 10.76
C VAL A 241 3.98 16.06 11.21
N ALA A 242 2.77 15.51 11.13
CA ALA A 242 1.55 16.14 11.65
C ALA A 242 1.49 16.22 13.19
N GLY A 243 2.33 15.45 13.89
CA GLY A 243 2.56 15.57 15.33
C GLY A 243 2.61 14.22 16.08
N SER A 244 1.74 13.28 15.73
CA SER A 244 1.75 11.93 16.33
C SER A 244 1.04 10.92 15.43
N VAL A 245 1.72 9.82 15.10
CA VAL A 245 1.12 8.67 14.40
C VAL A 245 -0.05 8.06 15.21
N GLY A 246 -0.01 8.19 16.54
CA GLY A 246 -1.07 7.73 17.45
C GLY A 246 -2.43 8.40 17.23
N MET A 247 -2.47 9.53 16.51
CA MET A 247 -3.69 10.26 16.19
C MET A 247 -4.25 9.94 14.81
N ALA A 248 -3.53 9.21 13.97
CA ALA A 248 -3.90 9.04 12.58
C ALA A 248 -4.83 7.81 12.39
N GLY A 249 -6.01 8.08 11.82
CA GLY A 249 -6.96 7.06 11.39
C GLY A 249 -6.81 6.74 9.91
N SER A 250 -7.32 5.58 9.49
CA SER A 250 -7.33 5.17 8.09
C SER A 250 -8.61 4.43 7.71
N ALA A 251 -8.92 4.48 6.42
CA ALA A 251 -10.00 3.70 5.82
C ALA A 251 -9.47 2.89 4.64
N ASN A 252 -9.65 1.58 4.68
CA ASN A 252 -9.38 0.64 3.61
C ASN A 252 -10.69 0.38 2.88
N ILE A 253 -10.83 0.88 1.67
CA ILE A 253 -12.06 0.89 0.90
C ILE A 253 -11.97 -0.17 -0.20
N GLY A 254 -13.00 -1.01 -0.26
CA GLY A 254 -13.25 -1.93 -1.36
C GLY A 254 -14.59 -1.65 -2.03
N GLU A 255 -14.91 -2.43 -3.07
CA GLU A 255 -16.19 -2.31 -3.77
C GLU A 255 -17.37 -2.82 -2.95
N VAL A 256 -17.14 -3.86 -2.14
CA VAL A 256 -18.19 -4.55 -1.37
C VAL A 256 -18.02 -4.34 0.13
N VAL A 257 -16.78 -4.38 0.61
CA VAL A 257 -16.44 -4.27 2.04
C VAL A 257 -15.55 -3.07 2.27
N SER A 258 -15.68 -2.44 3.43
CA SER A 258 -14.79 -1.39 3.91
C SER A 258 -14.25 -1.73 5.30
N MET A 259 -12.99 -1.41 5.56
CA MET A 259 -12.35 -1.61 6.85
C MET A 259 -11.77 -0.31 7.40
N PHE A 260 -11.98 -0.04 8.68
CA PHE A 260 -11.54 1.17 9.37
C PHE A 260 -10.63 0.79 10.53
N GLU A 261 -9.45 1.41 10.59
CA GLU A 261 -8.40 1.09 11.56
C GLU A 261 -7.51 2.31 11.82
N ALA A 262 -6.83 2.35 12.97
CA ALA A 262 -5.73 3.28 13.18
C ALA A 262 -4.52 2.92 12.30
N ILE A 263 -3.65 3.89 12.01
CA ILE A 263 -2.40 3.63 11.28
C ILE A 263 -1.38 2.85 12.14
N HIS A 264 -1.32 3.14 13.43
CA HIS A 264 -0.31 2.58 14.34
C HIS A 264 -0.48 1.07 14.63
N GLY A 265 0.61 0.45 15.09
CA GLY A 265 0.64 -0.96 15.50
C GLY A 265 0.07 -1.23 16.91
N SER A 266 0.29 -2.45 17.41
CA SER A 266 -0.26 -2.94 18.70
C SER A 266 0.46 -2.43 19.95
N ALA A 267 1.63 -1.81 19.82
CA ALA A 267 2.39 -1.20 20.93
C ALA A 267 2.42 -2.06 22.23
N PRO A 268 2.98 -3.29 22.16
CA PRO A 268 2.91 -4.26 23.26
C PRO A 268 3.60 -3.77 24.55
N ASP A 269 4.54 -2.85 24.45
CA ASP A 269 5.26 -2.24 25.56
C ASP A 269 4.38 -1.37 26.48
N ILE A 270 3.23 -0.88 25.98
CA ILE A 270 2.28 -0.05 26.75
C ILE A 270 0.90 -0.69 26.93
N ALA A 271 0.71 -1.92 26.46
CA ALA A 271 -0.55 -2.65 26.59
C ALA A 271 -0.97 -2.83 28.06
N GLY A 272 -2.25 -2.60 28.36
CA GLY A 272 -2.85 -2.75 29.68
C GLY A 272 -2.50 -1.64 30.67
N LYS A 273 -1.80 -0.59 30.25
CA LYS A 273 -1.31 0.48 31.13
C LYS A 273 -2.23 1.70 31.19
N ASN A 274 -3.36 1.73 30.45
CA ASN A 274 -4.25 2.88 30.34
C ASN A 274 -3.53 4.18 29.92
N ILE A 275 -2.51 4.10 29.07
CA ILE A 275 -1.76 5.28 28.58
C ILE A 275 -1.76 5.44 27.06
N ALA A 276 -2.38 4.50 26.34
CA ALA A 276 -2.50 4.55 24.88
C ALA A 276 -3.44 5.69 24.46
N ASN A 277 -3.10 6.40 23.39
CA ASN A 277 -3.97 7.42 22.79
C ASN A 277 -5.02 6.76 21.89
N PRO A 278 -6.32 6.88 22.17
CA PRO A 278 -7.36 6.27 21.32
C PRO A 278 -7.69 7.11 20.08
N SER A 279 -7.04 8.26 19.88
CA SER A 279 -7.41 9.23 18.83
C SER A 279 -7.31 8.66 17.42
N GLY A 280 -6.30 7.86 17.09
CA GLY A 280 -6.18 7.24 15.77
C GLY A 280 -7.36 6.34 15.41
N LEU A 281 -7.77 5.49 16.35
CA LEU A 281 -8.92 4.60 16.16
C LEU A 281 -10.25 5.37 16.18
N LEU A 282 -10.36 6.42 17.00
CA LEU A 282 -11.51 7.31 17.01
C LEU A 282 -11.67 8.06 15.67
N ASN A 283 -10.59 8.58 15.10
CA ASN A 283 -10.60 9.23 13.80
C ASN A 283 -10.97 8.24 12.68
N ALA A 284 -10.53 6.98 12.76
CA ALA A 284 -11.00 5.93 11.85
C ALA A 284 -12.51 5.64 12.01
N ALA A 285 -13.03 5.68 13.25
CA ALA A 285 -14.46 5.53 13.51
C ALA A 285 -15.28 6.70 12.96
N VAL A 286 -14.75 7.93 12.98
CA VAL A 286 -15.38 9.09 12.33
C VAL A 286 -15.49 8.87 10.82
N MET A 287 -14.42 8.37 10.18
CA MET A 287 -14.47 7.98 8.76
C MET A 287 -15.52 6.88 8.50
N MET A 288 -15.61 5.88 9.39
CA MET A 288 -16.63 4.83 9.32
C MET A 288 -18.04 5.39 9.41
N LEU A 289 -18.31 6.31 10.35
CA LEU A 289 -19.63 6.92 10.50
C LEU A 289 -20.05 7.70 9.26
N VAL A 290 -19.12 8.44 8.64
CA VAL A 290 -19.37 9.11 7.36
C VAL A 290 -19.70 8.09 6.26
N HIS A 291 -18.93 7.01 6.17
CA HIS A 291 -19.18 5.92 5.21
C HIS A 291 -20.54 5.24 5.41
N LEU A 292 -20.97 5.10 6.67
CA LEU A 292 -22.28 4.54 7.05
C LEU A 292 -23.46 5.51 6.86
N GLY A 293 -23.22 6.71 6.30
CA GLY A 293 -24.27 7.71 6.11
C GLY A 293 -24.72 8.38 7.41
N GLN A 294 -23.84 8.47 8.41
CA GLN A 294 -24.08 9.14 9.70
C GLN A 294 -23.16 10.38 9.89
N PRO A 295 -23.10 11.33 8.92
CA PRO A 295 -22.17 12.46 8.96
C PRO A 295 -22.40 13.40 10.15
N ASP A 296 -23.65 13.58 10.60
CA ASP A 296 -23.96 14.44 11.74
C ASP A 296 -23.39 13.88 13.06
N ILE A 297 -23.46 12.56 13.24
CA ILE A 297 -22.89 11.88 14.41
C ILE A 297 -21.36 11.90 14.32
N ALA A 298 -20.81 11.68 13.11
CA ALA A 298 -19.38 11.80 12.87
C ALA A 298 -18.87 13.22 13.24
N ALA A 299 -19.59 14.27 12.83
CA ALA A 299 -19.25 15.65 13.14
C ALA A 299 -19.34 15.93 14.64
N LYS A 300 -20.37 15.41 15.31
CA LYS A 300 -20.51 15.52 16.77
C LYS A 300 -19.32 14.90 17.51
N VAL A 301 -18.88 13.70 17.12
CA VAL A 301 -17.70 13.03 17.70
C VAL A 301 -16.43 13.81 17.40
N GLN A 302 -16.22 14.22 16.14
CA GLN A 302 -15.01 14.92 15.73
C GLN A 302 -14.86 16.28 16.45
N ASN A 303 -15.94 17.04 16.57
CA ASN A 303 -15.90 18.34 17.26
C ASN A 303 -15.66 18.18 18.77
N ALA A 304 -16.25 17.17 19.40
CA ALA A 304 -15.99 16.87 20.81
C ALA A 304 -14.52 16.50 21.04
N TRP A 305 -13.95 15.67 20.18
CA TRP A 305 -12.52 15.33 20.22
C TRP A 305 -11.63 16.55 20.00
N LEU A 306 -11.91 17.38 18.99
CA LEU A 306 -11.17 18.63 18.75
C LEU A 306 -11.22 19.56 19.96
N LEU A 307 -12.39 19.72 20.59
CA LEU A 307 -12.54 20.52 21.80
C LEU A 307 -11.70 19.94 22.96
N THR A 308 -11.68 18.62 23.16
CA THR A 308 -10.84 17.99 24.20
C THR A 308 -9.34 18.27 23.99
N ILE A 309 -8.87 18.23 22.74
CA ILE A 309 -7.49 18.62 22.38
C ILE A 309 -7.28 20.13 22.64
N GLU A 310 -8.22 20.97 22.25
CA GLU A 310 -8.18 22.42 22.46
C GLU A 310 -8.12 22.83 23.95
N GLU A 311 -8.80 22.08 24.82
CA GLU A 311 -8.77 22.27 26.27
C GLU A 311 -7.48 21.78 26.94
N GLY A 312 -6.55 21.23 26.15
CA GLY A 312 -5.27 20.72 26.60
C GLY A 312 -5.38 19.45 27.44
N ILE A 313 -6.43 18.64 27.24
CA ILE A 313 -6.61 17.34 27.89
C ILE A 313 -5.94 16.28 27.02
N HIS A 314 -4.69 15.95 27.33
CA HIS A 314 -3.83 15.18 26.41
C HIS A 314 -3.37 13.86 27.01
N THR A 315 -3.26 12.84 26.17
CA THR A 315 -2.54 11.60 26.50
C THR A 315 -1.03 11.80 26.46
N GLY A 316 -0.28 10.83 26.98
CA GLY A 316 1.15 10.98 27.21
C GLY A 316 2.01 11.22 25.97
N ASP A 317 1.57 10.78 24.79
CA ASP A 317 2.25 10.94 23.50
C ASP A 317 2.21 12.37 22.95
N ILE A 318 1.18 13.15 23.29
CA ILE A 318 1.00 14.54 22.83
C ILE A 318 1.02 15.56 23.97
N PHE A 319 1.23 15.11 25.22
CA PHE A 319 1.34 16.01 26.36
C PHE A 319 2.63 16.85 26.28
N LYS A 320 2.48 18.17 26.38
CA LYS A 320 3.58 19.14 26.39
C LYS A 320 3.34 20.21 27.44
N ALA A 321 4.29 20.38 28.36
CA ALA A 321 4.21 21.42 29.38
C ALA A 321 4.08 22.81 28.74
N GLY A 322 3.18 23.64 29.27
CA GLY A 322 2.88 24.97 28.75
C GLY A 322 1.86 25.02 27.61
N VAL A 323 1.56 23.87 26.97
CA VAL A 323 0.48 23.74 25.97
C VAL A 323 -0.67 22.92 26.54
N SER A 324 -0.34 21.79 27.15
CA SER A 324 -1.31 20.88 27.76
C SER A 324 -1.68 21.35 29.16
N ARG A 325 -2.97 21.26 29.48
CA ARG A 325 -3.52 21.55 30.81
C ARG A 325 -3.42 20.36 31.75
N ILE A 326 -3.70 19.16 31.24
CA ILE A 326 -3.68 17.93 32.03
C ILE A 326 -3.23 16.73 31.19
N LYS A 327 -2.44 15.85 31.81
CA LYS A 327 -2.08 14.54 31.26
C LYS A 327 -3.09 13.49 31.75
N VAL A 328 -3.72 12.77 30.83
CA VAL A 328 -4.73 11.75 31.14
C VAL A 328 -4.39 10.39 30.53
N GLY A 329 -5.02 9.34 31.06
CA GLY A 329 -4.97 7.99 30.49
C GLY A 329 -6.01 7.78 29.39
N THR A 330 -6.04 6.57 28.82
CA THR A 330 -6.91 6.19 27.70
C THR A 330 -8.40 6.33 28.02
N LYS A 331 -8.80 5.91 29.23
CA LYS A 331 -10.20 5.96 29.69
C LYS A 331 -10.63 7.38 30.02
N GLU A 332 -9.80 8.11 30.74
CA GLU A 332 -10.08 9.47 31.18
C GLU A 332 -10.12 10.44 29.98
N PHE A 333 -9.30 10.21 28.94
CA PHE A 333 -9.40 10.93 27.68
C PHE A 333 -10.76 10.67 27.00
N ALA A 334 -11.23 9.43 26.97
CA ALA A 334 -12.54 9.10 26.41
C ALA A 334 -13.69 9.75 27.21
N ASP A 335 -13.59 9.79 28.53
CA ASP A 335 -14.56 10.46 29.39
C ASP A 335 -14.63 11.97 29.10
N ALA A 336 -13.48 12.61 28.88
CA ALA A 336 -13.42 14.01 28.48
C ALA A 336 -14.07 14.25 27.10
N VAL A 337 -13.80 13.40 26.11
CA VAL A 337 -14.45 13.48 24.80
C VAL A 337 -15.97 13.30 24.93
N ILE A 338 -16.43 12.37 25.75
CA ILE A 338 -17.86 12.16 26.02
C ILE A 338 -18.50 13.40 26.66
N GLY A 339 -17.83 14.02 27.63
CA GLY A 339 -18.30 15.26 28.27
C GLY A 339 -18.43 16.43 27.29
N ASN A 340 -17.61 16.44 26.25
CA ASN A 340 -17.60 17.48 25.21
C ASN A 340 -18.60 17.23 24.07
N LEU A 341 -19.34 16.11 24.07
CA LEU A 341 -20.32 15.80 23.03
C LEU A 341 -21.44 16.85 22.95
N GLY A 342 -21.61 17.44 21.76
CA GLY A 342 -22.61 18.48 21.50
C GLY A 342 -22.07 19.91 21.62
N HIS A 343 -20.83 20.07 22.10
CA HIS A 343 -20.10 21.33 22.07
C HIS A 343 -19.19 21.41 20.83
N LEU A 344 -18.80 22.63 20.48
CA LEU A 344 -17.91 22.91 19.36
C LEU A 344 -16.58 23.48 19.88
N PRO A 345 -15.44 23.21 19.20
CA PRO A 345 -14.19 23.90 19.50
C PRO A 345 -14.32 25.41 19.26
N GLU A 346 -13.60 26.22 20.04
CA GLU A 346 -13.59 27.68 19.91
C GLU A 346 -12.44 28.18 19.02
N LYS A 347 -11.29 27.49 19.06
CA LYS A 347 -10.06 27.83 18.34
C LYS A 347 -9.89 27.00 17.08
N PHE A 348 -10.14 25.69 17.15
CA PHE A 348 -10.20 24.89 15.93
C PHE A 348 -11.46 25.24 15.14
N LYS A 349 -11.36 25.19 13.81
CA LYS A 349 -12.52 25.34 12.94
C LYS A 349 -13.46 24.14 13.18
N PRO A 350 -14.74 24.37 13.55
CA PRO A 350 -15.70 23.29 13.69
C PRO A 350 -15.84 22.49 12.39
N VAL A 351 -15.87 21.17 12.53
CA VAL A 351 -16.00 20.24 11.42
C VAL A 351 -17.48 20.00 11.13
N SER A 352 -17.84 20.01 9.86
CA SER A 352 -19.12 19.52 9.37
C SER A 352 -18.83 18.60 8.19
N PHE A 353 -19.39 17.40 8.25
CA PHE A 353 -19.40 16.50 7.11
C PHE A 353 -20.71 16.79 6.36
N GLY A 354 -20.62 17.24 5.11
CA GLY A 354 -21.80 17.38 4.26
C GLY A 354 -22.52 16.02 4.07
N LYS A 355 -23.57 15.99 3.25
CA LYS A 355 -24.16 14.70 2.86
C LYS A 355 -23.06 13.81 2.28
N ALA A 356 -22.94 12.59 2.83
CA ALA A 356 -21.97 11.62 2.35
C ALA A 356 -22.17 11.44 0.84
N LYS A 357 -21.14 11.75 0.06
CA LYS A 357 -21.15 11.53 -1.38
C LYS A 357 -20.60 10.14 -1.62
N ALA A 358 -21.43 9.25 -2.16
CA ALA A 358 -20.95 7.95 -2.60
C ALA A 358 -19.91 8.16 -3.70
N ILE A 359 -18.70 7.65 -3.48
CA ILE A 359 -17.67 7.58 -4.51
C ILE A 359 -18.01 6.38 -5.38
N HIS A 360 -18.23 6.62 -6.67
CA HIS A 360 -18.49 5.57 -7.65
C HIS A 360 -17.34 5.50 -8.64
N ILE A 361 -16.79 4.30 -8.82
CA ILE A 361 -15.72 4.03 -9.77
C ILE A 361 -16.31 3.13 -10.86
N PRO A 362 -16.18 3.51 -12.15
CA PRO A 362 -16.55 2.65 -13.26
C PRO A 362 -15.80 1.32 -13.20
N GLU A 363 -16.49 0.26 -13.59
CA GLU A 363 -15.87 -1.05 -13.75
C GLU A 363 -14.81 -1.03 -14.86
N TYR A 364 -13.65 -1.63 -14.58
CA TYR A 364 -12.56 -1.74 -15.54
C TYR A 364 -12.97 -2.58 -16.75
N LYS A 365 -12.82 -2.02 -17.96
CA LYS A 365 -13.05 -2.74 -19.21
C LYS A 365 -11.73 -3.27 -19.76
N ARG A 366 -11.57 -4.60 -19.72
CA ARG A 366 -10.36 -5.25 -20.22
C ARG A 366 -10.24 -5.11 -21.74
N VAL A 367 -9.13 -4.56 -22.19
CA VAL A 367 -8.77 -4.46 -23.60
C VAL A 367 -7.93 -5.68 -23.98
N ALA A 368 -8.31 -6.38 -25.04
CA ALA A 368 -7.50 -7.43 -25.63
C ALA A 368 -6.37 -6.80 -26.44
N LEU A 369 -5.14 -7.24 -26.20
CA LEU A 369 -3.95 -6.78 -26.90
C LEU A 369 -3.33 -7.95 -27.67
N GLN A 370 -2.84 -7.69 -28.88
CA GLN A 370 -2.02 -8.61 -29.63
C GLN A 370 -0.71 -8.83 -28.89
N LYS A 371 -0.47 -10.09 -28.50
CA LYS A 371 0.69 -10.53 -27.73
C LYS A 371 1.55 -11.43 -28.59
N GLU A 372 2.84 -11.12 -28.69
CA GLU A 372 3.80 -11.85 -29.52
C GLU A 372 5.00 -12.27 -28.67
N LEU A 373 5.31 -13.57 -28.65
CA LEU A 373 6.49 -14.11 -27.96
C LEU A 373 7.74 -13.87 -28.81
N VAL A 374 8.78 -13.30 -28.21
CA VAL A 374 9.97 -12.85 -28.95
C VAL A 374 11.30 -13.32 -28.35
N GLY A 375 11.25 -13.97 -27.20
CA GLY A 375 12.43 -14.44 -26.49
C GLY A 375 12.09 -15.00 -25.11
N VAL A 376 13.12 -15.37 -24.38
CA VAL A 376 13.04 -15.85 -22.99
C VAL A 376 14.29 -15.43 -22.24
N ASP A 377 14.12 -14.96 -21.01
CA ASP A 377 15.19 -14.88 -20.02
C ASP A 377 15.19 -16.18 -19.22
N VAL A 378 16.33 -16.87 -19.19
CA VAL A 378 16.57 -18.07 -18.39
C VAL A 378 17.47 -17.69 -17.22
N PHE A 379 17.02 -17.94 -16.00
CA PHE A 379 17.79 -17.65 -14.78
C PHE A 379 18.46 -18.93 -14.30
N LEU A 380 19.76 -18.82 -13.98
CA LEU A 380 20.59 -19.97 -13.58
C LEU A 380 21.15 -19.79 -12.17
N ASP A 381 21.14 -20.88 -11.40
CA ASP A 381 22.04 -21.07 -10.27
C ASP A 381 23.33 -21.69 -10.81
N TRP A 382 24.38 -20.89 -10.85
CA TRP A 382 25.65 -21.34 -11.39
C TRP A 382 26.84 -20.77 -10.61
N ALA A 383 27.63 -21.70 -10.10
CA ALA A 383 28.86 -21.46 -9.34
C ALA A 383 29.91 -20.67 -10.16
N PRO A 384 30.90 -20.03 -9.52
CA PRO A 384 31.69 -18.96 -10.13
C PRO A 384 32.72 -19.46 -11.14
N GLY A 385 32.30 -19.64 -12.38
CA GLY A 385 33.19 -19.48 -13.54
C GLY A 385 33.05 -18.10 -14.16
N SER A 386 33.72 -17.85 -15.29
CA SER A 386 33.67 -16.52 -15.93
C SER A 386 32.39 -16.32 -16.74
N PRO A 387 31.89 -15.06 -16.88
CA PRO A 387 30.79 -14.75 -17.78
C PRO A 387 31.00 -15.26 -19.21
N ASP A 388 32.25 -15.24 -19.69
CA ASP A 388 32.63 -15.73 -21.03
C ASP A 388 32.53 -17.25 -21.16
N GLU A 389 32.90 -18.00 -20.12
CA GLU A 389 32.71 -19.45 -20.08
C GLU A 389 31.24 -19.81 -20.14
N LEU A 390 30.41 -19.16 -19.33
CA LEU A 390 28.96 -19.36 -19.33
C LEU A 390 28.35 -18.96 -20.68
N GLY A 391 28.77 -17.81 -21.22
CA GLY A 391 28.36 -17.30 -22.53
C GLY A 391 28.68 -18.25 -23.68
N LYS A 392 29.89 -18.82 -23.72
CA LYS A 392 30.30 -19.83 -24.70
C LYS A 392 29.46 -21.10 -24.58
N LYS A 393 29.26 -21.62 -23.37
CA LYS A 393 28.44 -22.82 -23.12
C LYS A 393 27.01 -22.63 -23.60
N LEU A 394 26.37 -21.55 -23.18
CA LEU A 394 24.98 -21.25 -23.52
C LEU A 394 24.80 -20.96 -25.02
N SER A 395 25.77 -20.28 -25.66
CA SER A 395 25.72 -20.03 -27.11
C SER A 395 25.78 -21.33 -27.92
N ALA A 396 26.61 -22.29 -27.49
CA ALA A 396 26.73 -23.58 -28.17
C ALA A 396 25.45 -24.42 -28.14
N ILE A 397 24.58 -24.20 -27.13
CA ILE A 397 23.34 -24.96 -26.93
C ILE A 397 22.08 -24.17 -27.27
N ALA A 398 22.19 -22.95 -27.84
CA ALA A 398 21.05 -22.08 -28.13
C ALA A 398 20.18 -22.54 -29.31
N GLY A 399 20.76 -23.23 -30.31
CA GLY A 399 20.09 -23.78 -31.51
C GLY A 399 19.37 -22.74 -32.35
N ASP A 400 18.04 -22.86 -32.48
CA ASP A 400 17.22 -21.93 -33.28
C ASP A 400 17.03 -20.55 -32.61
N LEU A 401 17.54 -20.40 -31.39
CA LEU A 401 17.64 -19.13 -30.68
C LEU A 401 19.12 -18.72 -30.60
N LYS A 402 19.36 -17.45 -30.29
CA LYS A 402 20.69 -16.95 -29.95
C LYS A 402 20.72 -16.37 -28.55
N LEU A 403 21.83 -16.61 -27.84
CA LEU A 403 22.13 -15.90 -26.60
C LEU A 403 22.47 -14.45 -26.96
N ARG A 404 21.65 -13.51 -26.48
CA ARG A 404 21.84 -12.07 -26.73
C ARG A 404 22.75 -11.44 -25.68
N MET A 405 22.57 -11.80 -24.42
CA MET A 405 23.37 -11.29 -23.31
C MET A 405 23.24 -12.14 -22.05
N ILE A 406 24.18 -11.97 -21.13
CA ILE A 406 24.06 -12.40 -19.74
C ILE A 406 24.18 -11.17 -18.84
N THR A 407 23.33 -11.09 -17.82
CA THR A 407 23.49 -10.13 -16.74
C THR A 407 23.63 -10.79 -15.39
N ASN A 408 24.41 -10.18 -14.52
CA ASN A 408 24.48 -10.51 -13.10
C ASN A 408 24.00 -9.29 -12.31
N ARG A 409 23.02 -9.48 -11.42
CA ARG A 409 22.35 -8.40 -10.67
C ARG A 409 21.86 -7.22 -11.55
N GLY A 410 21.48 -7.50 -12.80
CA GLY A 410 20.95 -6.52 -13.76
C GLY A 410 22.00 -5.82 -14.64
N VAL A 411 23.30 -6.02 -14.38
CA VAL A 411 24.40 -5.44 -15.17
C VAL A 411 24.85 -6.43 -16.25
N LYS A 412 25.04 -5.98 -17.49
CA LYS A 412 25.59 -6.81 -18.58
C LYS A 412 27.01 -7.24 -18.27
N VAL A 413 27.22 -8.55 -18.29
CA VAL A 413 28.51 -9.21 -18.06
C VAL A 413 28.96 -10.05 -19.25
N PHE A 414 28.07 -10.31 -20.20
CA PHE A 414 28.38 -10.94 -21.49
C PHE A 414 27.46 -10.42 -22.60
N PRO A 415 27.98 -10.16 -23.81
CA PRO A 415 29.40 -10.04 -24.12
C PRO A 415 30.02 -8.78 -23.48
N ASP A 416 31.35 -8.72 -23.42
CA ASP A 416 32.14 -7.54 -23.06
C ASP A 416 31.78 -6.94 -21.69
N GLY A 417 31.71 -7.77 -20.65
CA GLY A 417 31.47 -7.34 -19.27
C GLY A 417 32.65 -6.55 -18.68
N ALA A 418 32.35 -5.59 -17.80
CA ALA A 418 33.36 -4.84 -17.08
C ALA A 418 34.02 -5.72 -15.97
N PRO A 419 35.36 -5.80 -15.89
CA PRO A 419 36.06 -6.68 -14.94
C PRO A 419 35.83 -6.29 -13.47
N GLU A 420 35.41 -5.05 -13.20
CA GLU A 420 35.07 -4.56 -11.86
C GLU A 420 33.70 -5.04 -11.36
N THR A 421 32.89 -5.65 -12.24
CA THR A 421 31.53 -6.06 -11.88
C THR A 421 31.58 -7.19 -10.86
N PHE A 422 31.05 -6.93 -9.66
CA PHE A 422 30.86 -7.96 -8.65
C PHE A 422 29.78 -8.95 -9.07
N LEU A 423 30.11 -10.24 -9.10
CA LEU A 423 29.26 -11.32 -9.58
C LEU A 423 28.75 -12.17 -8.40
N THR A 424 27.48 -12.60 -8.48
CA THR A 424 26.89 -13.62 -7.60
C THR A 424 26.62 -14.91 -8.37
N ASP A 425 26.14 -15.93 -7.66
CA ASP A 425 25.74 -17.25 -8.19
C ASP A 425 24.46 -17.22 -9.07
N HIS A 426 23.81 -16.06 -9.21
CA HIS A 426 22.55 -15.89 -9.93
C HIS A 426 22.71 -15.12 -11.26
N TRP A 427 22.36 -15.77 -12.37
CA TRP A 427 22.61 -15.27 -13.72
C TRP A 427 21.33 -15.18 -14.53
N ARG A 428 21.08 -14.04 -15.18
CA ARG A 428 19.98 -13.91 -16.16
C ARG A 428 20.55 -13.99 -17.57
N CYS A 429 20.14 -15.00 -18.33
CA CYS A 429 20.60 -15.27 -19.68
C CYS A 429 19.48 -15.02 -20.69
N ARG A 430 19.63 -14.01 -21.55
CA ARG A 430 18.60 -13.62 -22.52
C ARG A 430 18.77 -14.35 -23.84
N PHE A 431 17.75 -15.10 -24.25
CA PHE A 431 17.66 -15.75 -25.55
C PHE A 431 16.59 -15.09 -26.41
N VAL A 432 16.92 -14.86 -27.68
CA VAL A 432 16.03 -14.25 -28.68
C VAL A 432 16.09 -15.04 -29.99
N SER A 433 15.17 -14.75 -30.91
CA SER A 433 15.23 -15.31 -32.26
C SER A 433 16.59 -15.02 -32.93
N SER A 434 17.17 -16.02 -33.63
CA SER A 434 18.40 -15.83 -34.41
C SER A 434 18.27 -14.78 -35.52
N ASN A 435 17.04 -14.46 -35.93
CA ASN A 435 16.73 -13.40 -36.90
C ASN A 435 16.68 -11.99 -36.29
N THR A 436 16.85 -11.87 -34.96
CA THR A 436 16.91 -10.57 -34.28
C THR A 436 18.21 -9.85 -34.65
N VAL A 437 18.12 -8.58 -35.08
CA VAL A 437 19.30 -7.79 -35.43
C VAL A 437 19.93 -7.18 -34.17
N ASP A 438 21.27 -7.27 -34.05
CA ASP A 438 22.03 -6.69 -32.94
C ASP A 438 22.31 -5.20 -33.18
N GLY A 439 22.40 -4.41 -32.11
CA GLY A 439 22.76 -2.98 -32.17
C GLY A 439 21.60 -2.00 -32.38
N ASP A 440 20.37 -2.46 -32.56
CA ASP A 440 19.19 -1.59 -32.54
C ASP A 440 18.52 -1.60 -31.15
N VAL A 441 18.45 -0.42 -30.54
CA VAL A 441 17.84 -0.17 -29.23
C VAL A 441 16.29 -0.28 -29.29
N GLY A 442 15.74 -0.46 -30.50
CA GLY A 442 14.32 -0.50 -30.82
C GLY A 442 13.56 -1.81 -30.53
N ASN A 443 12.45 -1.98 -31.25
CA ASN A 443 11.47 -3.08 -31.16
C ASN A 443 11.80 -4.29 -32.07
N ASN A 444 13.02 -4.37 -32.60
CA ASN A 444 13.43 -5.34 -33.63
C ASN A 444 13.70 -6.75 -33.10
N TYR A 445 12.79 -7.26 -32.27
CA TYR A 445 12.80 -8.66 -31.84
C TYR A 445 11.91 -9.48 -32.77
N ALA A 446 12.48 -10.50 -33.41
CA ALA A 446 11.71 -11.38 -34.28
C ALA A 446 10.90 -12.40 -33.44
N PRO A 447 9.73 -12.84 -33.91
CA PRO A 447 8.86 -13.73 -33.14
C PRO A 447 9.48 -15.11 -33.00
N ILE A 448 9.16 -15.80 -31.91
CA ILE A 448 9.53 -17.19 -31.66
C ILE A 448 8.29 -18.00 -31.26
N GLN A 449 8.38 -19.32 -31.38
CA GLN A 449 7.36 -20.26 -30.93
C GLN A 449 7.69 -20.79 -29.52
N ALA A 450 6.66 -21.11 -28.73
CA ALA A 450 6.83 -21.66 -27.38
C ALA A 450 7.64 -22.97 -27.36
N GLU A 451 7.55 -23.79 -28.42
CA GLU A 451 8.35 -25.00 -28.59
C GLU A 451 9.86 -24.72 -28.60
N GLN A 452 10.30 -23.57 -29.14
CA GLN A 452 11.71 -23.18 -29.15
C GLN A 452 12.22 -22.92 -27.73
N VAL A 453 11.38 -22.35 -26.86
CA VAL A 453 11.70 -22.16 -25.43
C VAL A 453 11.82 -23.51 -24.72
N ALA A 454 10.88 -24.44 -24.94
CA ALA A 454 10.94 -25.78 -24.33
C ALA A 454 12.20 -26.54 -24.75
N LYS A 455 12.56 -26.51 -26.05
CA LYS A 455 13.79 -27.12 -26.57
C LYS A 455 15.05 -26.48 -26.01
N LEU A 456 15.05 -25.17 -25.77
CA LEU A 456 16.17 -24.49 -25.09
C LEU A 456 16.34 -25.03 -23.67
N LEU A 457 15.27 -25.07 -22.87
CA LEU A 457 15.34 -25.52 -21.48
C LEU A 457 15.77 -26.98 -21.35
N LEU A 458 15.33 -27.85 -22.27
CA LEU A 458 15.81 -29.24 -22.32
C LEU A 458 17.34 -29.29 -22.52
N ARG A 459 17.87 -28.49 -23.45
CA ARG A 459 19.32 -28.44 -23.72
C ARG A 459 20.13 -27.82 -22.58
N VAL A 460 19.56 -26.83 -21.89
CA VAL A 460 20.16 -26.26 -20.66
C VAL A 460 20.28 -27.34 -19.59
N ALA A 461 19.24 -28.14 -19.38
CA ALA A 461 19.25 -29.26 -18.44
C ALA A 461 20.22 -30.38 -18.86
N GLU A 462 20.24 -30.76 -20.15
CA GLU A 462 21.18 -31.75 -20.70
C GLU A 462 22.65 -31.30 -20.57
N ALA A 463 22.90 -29.99 -20.59
CA ALA A 463 24.22 -29.41 -20.36
C ALA A 463 24.62 -29.34 -18.86
N GLY A 464 23.75 -29.81 -17.95
CA GLY A 464 23.98 -29.80 -16.51
C GLY A 464 23.95 -28.40 -15.88
N LEU A 465 23.23 -27.45 -16.48
CA LEU A 465 23.04 -26.10 -15.94
C LEU A 465 21.68 -26.04 -15.23
N ASP A 466 21.68 -25.58 -13.98
CA ASP A 466 20.47 -25.51 -13.16
C ASP A 466 19.68 -24.23 -13.46
N SER A 467 18.47 -24.37 -14.00
CA SER A 467 17.57 -23.25 -14.28
C SER A 467 16.54 -23.11 -13.17
N VAL A 468 16.63 -21.98 -12.46
CA VAL A 468 15.81 -21.70 -11.27
C VAL A 468 14.57 -20.86 -11.57
N GLN A 469 14.56 -20.11 -12.67
CA GLN A 469 13.42 -19.32 -13.13
C GLN A 469 13.48 -19.07 -14.64
N THR A 470 12.33 -18.81 -15.26
CA THR A 470 12.23 -18.33 -16.63
C THR A 470 11.25 -17.17 -16.73
N GLU A 471 11.53 -16.22 -17.63
CA GLU A 471 10.63 -15.11 -17.96
C GLU A 471 10.49 -14.99 -19.47
N ASN A 472 9.27 -15.11 -19.98
CA ASN A 472 9.01 -14.97 -21.40
C ASN A 472 9.03 -13.50 -21.81
N LEU A 473 9.69 -13.20 -22.93
CA LEU A 473 9.80 -11.86 -23.47
C LEU A 473 8.71 -11.63 -24.52
N TYR A 474 7.89 -10.60 -24.32
CA TYR A 474 6.76 -10.30 -25.19
C TYR A 474 6.84 -8.90 -25.82
N LYS A 475 6.24 -8.79 -27.00
CA LYS A 475 5.70 -7.54 -27.52
C LYS A 475 4.18 -7.51 -27.31
N PHE A 476 3.65 -6.36 -26.90
CA PHE A 476 2.23 -6.04 -26.93
C PHE A 476 2.00 -4.91 -27.93
N GLU A 477 1.11 -5.10 -28.91
CA GLU A 477 0.86 -4.11 -29.98
C GLU A 477 2.16 -3.66 -30.69
N GLY A 478 3.04 -4.62 -30.97
CA GLY A 478 4.35 -4.36 -31.59
C GLY A 478 5.39 -3.65 -30.69
N LYS A 479 5.03 -3.28 -29.46
CA LYS A 479 5.92 -2.62 -28.50
C LYS A 479 6.54 -3.61 -27.53
N ARG A 480 7.85 -3.49 -27.30
CA ARG A 480 8.59 -4.27 -26.30
C ARG A 480 8.00 -4.07 -24.89
N ALA A 481 7.78 -5.16 -24.16
CA ALA A 481 7.20 -5.15 -22.81
C ALA A 481 8.14 -5.75 -21.75
N PHE A 482 9.43 -5.47 -21.89
CA PHE A 482 10.47 -5.87 -20.96
C PHE A 482 11.62 -4.85 -21.01
N SER A 483 12.42 -4.80 -19.95
CA SER A 483 13.58 -3.92 -19.85
C SER A 483 14.78 -4.46 -20.62
N LEU A 484 15.64 -3.55 -21.07
CA LEU A 484 16.98 -3.86 -21.54
C LEU A 484 17.91 -4.13 -20.35
N GLY A 485 18.99 -4.88 -20.56
CA GLY A 485 20.06 -5.02 -19.56
C GLY A 485 20.81 -3.70 -19.35
N GLY A 486 21.36 -3.47 -18.16
CA GLY A 486 22.24 -2.31 -17.95
C GLY A 486 23.48 -2.43 -18.84
N GLY A 487 23.62 -1.53 -19.83
CA GLY A 487 24.70 -1.56 -20.83
C GLY A 487 24.39 -2.37 -22.10
N GLU A 488 23.14 -2.81 -22.31
CA GLU A 488 22.66 -3.34 -23.59
C GLU A 488 22.49 -2.27 -24.67
#